data_AF-A0A967JWK2-F1
#
_entry.id   AF-A0A967JWK2-F1
#
_cell.length_a   1.000
_cell.length_b   1.000
_cell.length_c   1.000
_cell.angle_alpha   90.00
_cell.angle_beta   90.00
_cell.angle_gamma   90.00
#
_symmetry.space_group_name_H-M   'P 1'
#
loop_
_entity.id
_entity.type
_entity.pdbx_description
1 polymer ?
#
loop_
_entity_poly.entity_id
_entity_poly.type
_entity_poly.pdbx_seq_one_letter_code
_entity_poly.pdbx_strand_id
1 'polypeptide(L)'
;MTLSHTPKLMALGPGLHAGMGYNGRGVAMATMMGKQLAAVVVGEQPLMPVEPLSRIPFHGLRQIGLSYRLIAGGVLDACEHLAERRTGMRLLED
;
A
#
# COMPACT_ATOMS: atom_id res chain seq x y z
N MET A 1 3.77 1.06 3.43
CA MET A 1 3.35 1.54 4.76
C MET A 1 2.03 0.85 5.10
N THR A 2 1.84 0.36 6.33
CA THR A 2 0.57 -0.25 6.77
C THR A 2 -0.36 0.82 7.34
N LEU A 3 -1.68 0.62 7.22
CA LEU A 3 -2.71 1.55 7.73
C LEU A 3 -2.58 1.85 9.23
N SER A 4 -2.20 0.84 10.02
CA SER A 4 -2.01 0.98 11.46
C SER A 4 -0.66 1.60 11.84
N HIS A 5 0.21 1.87 10.86
CA HIS A 5 1.59 2.28 11.10
C HIS A 5 2.32 1.41 12.13
N THR A 6 1.98 0.14 12.29
CA THR A 6 2.66 -0.80 13.20
C THR A 6 3.14 -2.02 12.44
N PRO A 7 4.23 -2.67 12.89
CA PRO A 7 4.62 -3.97 12.36
C PRO A 7 3.56 -5.01 12.71
N LYS A 8 3.37 -5.96 11.80
CA LYS A 8 2.39 -7.02 11.90
C LYS A 8 3.06 -8.36 11.71
N LEU A 9 2.75 -9.29 12.60
CA LEU A 9 3.08 -10.69 12.50
C LEU A 9 1.83 -11.40 12.02
N MET A 10 1.89 -12.00 10.85
CA MET A 10 0.72 -12.54 10.16
C MET A 10 0.83 -14.05 10.00
N ALA A 11 -0.28 -14.75 10.25
CA ALA A 11 -0.48 -16.13 9.83
C ALA A 11 -1.12 -16.14 8.43
N LEU A 12 -0.35 -16.57 7.43
CA LEU A 12 -0.78 -16.63 6.03
C LEU A 12 -1.42 -17.98 5.68
N GLY A 13 -1.09 -19.02 6.44
CA GLY A 13 -1.60 -20.39 6.29
C GLY A 13 -0.93 -21.34 7.28
N PRO A 14 -1.26 -22.64 7.24
CA PRO A 14 -0.64 -23.64 8.11
C PRO A 14 0.88 -23.64 7.96
N GLY A 15 1.61 -23.33 9.04
CA GLY A 15 3.08 -23.26 9.05
C GLY A 15 3.68 -22.06 8.31
N LEU A 16 2.88 -21.17 7.72
CA LEU A 16 3.36 -20.03 6.94
C LEU A 16 3.07 -18.71 7.67
N HIS A 17 4.13 -18.05 8.13
CA HIS A 17 4.07 -16.80 8.85
C HIS A 17 4.89 -15.71 8.17
N ALA A 18 4.47 -14.45 8.31
CA ALA A 18 5.16 -13.30 7.75
C ALA A 18 5.22 -12.13 8.73
N GLY A 19 6.41 -11.51 8.85
CA GLY A 19 6.58 -10.23 9.52
C GLY A 19 6.62 -9.10 8.50
N MET A 20 5.68 -8.15 8.57
CA MET A 20 5.58 -7.01 7.64
C MET A 20 5.28 -5.71 8.38
N GLY A 21 5.28 -4.57 7.67
CA GLY A 21 4.83 -3.30 8.20
C GLY A 21 5.85 -2.59 9.08
N TYR A 22 7.15 -2.69 8.78
CA TYR A 22 8.18 -1.96 9.53
C TYR A 22 8.08 -0.43 9.39
N ASN A 23 7.29 0.08 8.42
CA ASN A 23 6.93 1.50 8.26
C ASN A 23 8.12 2.47 8.33
N GLY A 24 9.27 2.09 7.75
CA GLY A 24 10.47 2.94 7.72
C GLY A 24 11.29 2.95 9.02
N ARG A 25 10.93 2.14 10.04
CA ARG A 25 11.61 2.12 11.36
C ARG A 25 12.84 1.22 11.42
N GLY A 26 13.38 0.87 10.25
CA GLY A 26 14.70 0.30 10.09
C GLY A 26 14.92 -1.11 10.65
N VAL A 27 16.20 -1.42 10.87
CA VAL A 27 16.74 -2.75 11.20
C VAL A 27 16.32 -3.23 12.57
N ALA A 28 16.24 -2.34 13.58
CA ALA A 28 15.91 -2.74 14.96
C ALA A 28 14.56 -3.46 15.06
N MET A 29 13.53 -2.96 14.36
CA MET A 29 12.22 -3.60 14.31
C MET A 29 12.25 -4.94 13.56
N ALA A 30 13.06 -5.04 12.51
CA ALA A 30 13.26 -6.29 11.78
C ALA A 30 13.97 -7.36 12.66
N THR A 31 14.98 -6.96 13.43
CA THR A 31 15.68 -7.84 14.38
C THR A 31 14.74 -8.38 15.45
N MET A 32 13.92 -7.51 16.06
CA MET A 32 12.94 -7.96 17.05
C MET A 32 11.87 -8.84 16.43
N MET A 33 11.40 -8.54 15.22
CA MET A 33 10.46 -9.38 14.48
C MET A 33 11.02 -10.77 14.19
N GLY A 34 12.32 -10.89 13.87
CA GLY A 34 12.98 -12.18 13.70
C GLY A 34 12.86 -13.07 14.93
N LYS A 35 13.00 -12.51 16.14
CA LYS A 35 12.79 -13.25 17.40
C LYS A 35 11.35 -13.70 17.56
N GLN A 36 10.37 -12.85 17.20
CA GLN A 36 8.95 -13.20 17.28
C GLN A 36 8.58 -14.31 16.29
N LEU A 37 9.11 -14.25 15.07
CA LEU A 37 8.93 -15.30 14.06
C LEU A 37 9.56 -16.62 14.52
N ALA A 38 10.76 -16.59 15.11
CA ALA A 38 11.41 -17.78 15.65
C ALA A 38 10.56 -18.42 16.76
N ALA A 39 10.04 -17.62 17.70
CA ALA A 39 9.13 -18.09 18.76
C ALA A 39 7.92 -18.83 18.16
N VAL A 40 7.26 -18.24 17.16
CA VAL A 40 6.13 -18.89 16.48
C VAL A 40 6.53 -20.21 15.82
N VAL A 41 7.69 -20.29 15.18
CA VAL A 41 8.17 -21.50 14.50
C VAL A 41 8.45 -22.64 15.48
N VAL A 42 8.97 -22.34 16.67
CA VAL A 42 9.23 -23.36 17.71
C VAL A 42 7.99 -23.66 18.56
N GLY A 43 6.84 -23.03 18.29
CA GLY A 43 5.59 -23.23 19.02
C GLY A 43 5.48 -22.43 20.33
N GLU A 44 6.36 -21.46 20.54
CA GLU A 44 6.28 -20.51 21.65
C GLU A 44 5.31 -19.36 21.34
N GLN A 45 4.78 -18.73 22.40
CA GLN A 45 3.89 -17.59 22.26
C GLN A 45 4.69 -16.31 21.99
N PRO A 46 4.49 -15.63 20.84
CA PRO A 46 5.14 -14.35 20.60
C PRO A 46 4.57 -13.26 21.52
N LEU A 47 5.39 -12.25 21.80
CA LEU A 47 5.02 -11.05 22.56
C LEU A 47 4.06 -10.13 21.79
N MET A 48 3.96 -10.31 20.48
CA MET A 48 3.06 -9.55 19.63
C MET A 48 1.93 -10.44 19.09
N PRO A 49 0.74 -9.88 18.85
CA PRO A 49 -0.38 -10.65 18.32
C PRO A 49 -0.06 -11.19 16.92
N VAL A 50 -0.44 -12.45 16.70
CA VAL A 50 -0.43 -13.07 15.37
C VAL A 50 -1.79 -12.79 14.71
N GLU A 51 -1.77 -11.98 13.66
CA GLU A 51 -2.98 -11.59 12.93
C GLU A 51 -3.24 -12.55 11.75
N PRO A 52 -4.47 -13.03 11.55
CA PRO A 52 -4.78 -13.83 10.37
C PRO A 52 -4.82 -12.94 9.11
N LEU A 53 -4.72 -13.57 7.94
CA LEU A 53 -4.93 -12.87 6.68
C LEU A 53 -6.37 -12.32 6.60
N SER A 54 -6.51 -10.99 6.61
CA SER A 54 -7.80 -10.34 6.44
C SER A 54 -8.11 -10.07 4.97
N ARG A 55 -9.38 -10.25 4.58
CA ARG A 55 -9.84 -9.85 3.24
C ARG A 55 -10.05 -8.34 3.22
N ILE A 56 -9.51 -7.69 2.18
CA ILE A 56 -9.78 -6.28 1.92
C ILE A 56 -11.18 -6.19 1.30
N PRO A 57 -12.13 -5.46 1.92
CA PRO A 57 -13.47 -5.32 1.36
C PRO A 57 -13.41 -4.65 -0.01
N PHE A 58 -14.28 -5.07 -0.93
CA PHE A 58 -14.38 -4.52 -2.29
C PHE A 58 -13.09 -4.59 -3.13
N HIS A 59 -12.11 -5.43 -2.78
CA HIS A 59 -10.85 -5.53 -3.54
C HIS A 59 -11.08 -5.89 -5.02
N GLY A 60 -12.12 -6.66 -5.35
CA GLY A 60 -12.50 -6.96 -6.73
C GLY A 60 -12.88 -5.72 -7.57
N LEU A 61 -13.37 -4.66 -6.93
CA LEU A 61 -13.73 -3.40 -7.61
C LEU A 61 -12.51 -2.48 -7.85
N ARG A 62 -11.32 -2.88 -7.39
CA ARG A 62 -10.08 -2.10 -7.54
C ARG A 62 -9.82 -1.70 -8.99
N GLN A 63 -10.02 -2.62 -9.94
CA GLN A 63 -9.75 -2.35 -11.35
C GLN A 63 -10.69 -1.29 -11.92
N ILE A 64 -11.95 -1.29 -11.52
CA ILE A 64 -12.93 -0.28 -11.96
C ILE A 64 -12.49 1.12 -11.49
N GLY A 65 -12.13 1.23 -10.21
CA GLY A 65 -11.65 2.50 -9.64
C GLY A 65 -10.37 3.01 -10.31
N LEU A 66 -9.43 2.12 -10.63
CA LEU A 66 -8.19 2.47 -11.34
C LEU A 66 -8.46 2.93 -12.78
N SER A 67 -9.24 2.18 -13.54
CA SER A 67 -9.60 2.54 -14.91
C SER A 67 -10.29 3.90 -14.97
N TYR A 68 -11.25 4.14 -14.07
CA TYR A 68 -11.90 5.44 -13.96
C TYR A 68 -10.90 6.58 -13.68
N ARG A 69 -10.00 6.41 -12.69
CA ARG A 69 -9.01 7.43 -12.34
C ARG A 69 -8.04 7.73 -13.47
N LEU A 70 -7.61 6.71 -14.23
CA LEU A 70 -6.70 6.89 -15.37
C LEU A 70 -7.39 7.64 -16.50
N ILE A 71 -8.62 7.27 -16.86
CA ILE A 71 -9.38 7.94 -17.92
C ILE A 71 -9.67 9.39 -17.53
N ALA A 72 -10.20 9.62 -16.32
CA ALA A 72 -10.49 10.96 -15.83
C ALA A 72 -9.22 11.82 -15.76
N GLY A 73 -8.11 11.25 -15.28
CA GLY A 73 -6.81 11.91 -15.26
C GLY A 73 -6.34 12.33 -16.65
N GLY A 74 -6.39 11.42 -17.63
CA GLY A 74 -6.00 11.72 -19.01
C GLY A 74 -6.89 12.76 -19.69
N VAL A 75 -8.20 12.76 -19.42
CA VAL A 75 -9.12 13.80 -19.92
C VAL A 75 -8.80 15.16 -19.31
N LEU A 76 -8.56 15.21 -17.99
CA LEU A 76 -8.19 16.45 -17.31
C LEU A 76 -6.88 17.01 -17.86
N ASP A 77 -5.88 16.16 -18.03
CA ASP A 77 -4.56 16.50 -18.60
C ASP A 77 -4.69 17.03 -20.03
N ALA A 78 -5.53 16.41 -20.86
CA ALA A 78 -5.81 16.89 -22.22
C ALA A 78 -6.52 18.25 -22.22
N CYS A 79 -7.49 18.46 -21.32
CA CYS A 79 -8.17 19.75 -21.17
C CYS A 79 -7.20 20.86 -20.73
N GLU A 80 -6.30 20.57 -19.79
CA GLU A 80 -5.27 21.50 -19.34
C GLU A 80 -4.34 21.89 -20.50
N HIS A 81 -3.85 20.90 -21.25
CA HIS A 81 -3.00 21.16 -22.40
C HIS A 81 -3.70 21.98 -23.50
N LEU A 82 -4.99 21.74 -23.74
CA LEU A 82 -5.77 22.54 -24.69
C LEU A 82 -6.01 23.97 -24.20
N ALA A 83 -6.20 24.17 -22.89
CA ALA A 83 -6.34 25.50 -22.30
C ALA A 83 -5.02 26.30 -22.42
N GLU A 84 -3.88 25.67 -22.14
CA GLU A 84 -2.56 26.29 -22.29
C GLU A 84 -2.26 26.70 -23.75
N ARG A 85 -2.57 25.82 -24.71
CA ARG A 85 -2.41 26.13 -26.15
C ARG A 85 -3.28 27.31 -26.59
N ARG A 86 -4.50 27.42 -26.06
CA ARG A 86 -5.42 28.52 -26.39
C ARG A 86 -4.96 29.85 -25.80
N THR A 87 -4.44 29.84 -24.59
CA THR A 87 -3.87 31.03 -23.94
C THR A 87 -2.57 31.48 -24.61
N GLY A 88 -1.70 30.55 -24.99
CA GLY A 88 -0.48 30.84 -25.74
C GLY A 88 -0.73 31.42 -27.14
N MET A 89 -1.80 30.98 -27.82
CA MET A 89 -2.19 31.53 -29.12
C MET A 89 -2.75 32.95 -29.01
N ARG A 90 -3.47 33.25 -27.92
CA ARG A 90 -4.02 34.58 -27.65
C ARG A 90 -2.93 35.62 -27.34
N LEU A 91 -1.79 35.21 -26.77
CA LEU A 91 -0.63 36.08 -26.51
C LEU A 91 0.21 36.40 -27.75
N LEU A 92 0.00 35.72 -28.88
CA LEU A 92 0.68 36.00 -30.16
C LEU A 92 -0.14 36.92 -31.08
N GLU A 93 -1.39 37.21 -30.71
CA GLU A 93 -2.31 38.09 -31.45
C GLU A 93 -2.33 39.53 -30.91
N ASP A 94 -1.63 39.80 -29.79
CA ASP A 94 -1.41 41.11 -29.16
C ASP A 94 0.01 41.64 -29.45
#